data_AF-A0AAJ2T788-F1
#
_entry.id   AF-A0AAJ2T788-F1
#
_cell.length_a   1.000
_cell.length_b   1.000
_cell.length_c   1.000
_cell.angle_alpha   90.00
_cell.angle_beta   90.00
_cell.angle_gamma   90.00
#
_symmetry.space_group_name_H-M   'P 1'
#
loop_
_entity.id
_entity.type
_entity.pdbx_description
1 polymer ?
#
loop_
_entity_poly.entity_id
_entity_poly.type
_entity_poly.pdbx_seq_one_letter_code
_entity_poly.pdbx_strand_id
1 'polypeptide(L)'
;MAKVKFLIKNEKGQDVQKTSKEITTKDYRDYLILNEALSSDLSEVEKLDKQLEFIASLFEDLEVEELLKYTDMADIFAVFTDIYSHLVGDVDPKEKK
;
A
#
# COMPACT_ATOMS: atom_id res chain seq x y z
N MET A 1 6.16 4.18 -15.80
CA MET A 1 5.21 3.18 -15.28
C MET A 1 4.39 3.84 -14.16
N ALA A 2 3.55 3.09 -13.44
CA ALA A 2 2.59 3.66 -12.49
C ALA A 2 3.23 4.01 -11.14
N LYS A 3 2.69 5.05 -10.49
CA LYS A 3 3.00 5.44 -9.11
C LYS A 3 1.70 5.71 -8.38
N VAL A 4 1.61 5.24 -7.15
CA VAL A 4 0.47 5.48 -6.26
C VAL A 4 0.76 6.69 -5.39
N LYS A 5 -0.28 7.50 -5.14
CA LYS A 5 -0.23 8.63 -4.22
C LYS A 5 -1.02 8.28 -2.98
N PHE A 6 -0.46 8.59 -1.83
CA PHE A 6 -1.09 8.35 -0.55
C PHE A 6 -1.04 9.61 0.30
N LEU A 7 -2.17 10.05 0.85
CA LEU A 7 -2.23 11.18 1.77
C LEU A 7 -2.29 10.66 3.20
N ILE A 8 -1.34 11.08 4.03
CA ILE A 8 -1.22 10.68 5.42
C ILE A 8 -0.99 11.90 6.31
N LYS A 9 -1.50 11.88 7.54
CA LYS A 9 -1.22 12.94 8.51
C LYS A 9 0.21 12.81 9.06
N ASN A 10 0.88 13.94 9.25
CA ASN A 10 2.12 13.98 10.03
C ASN A 10 1.85 14.23 11.52
N GLU A 11 2.92 14.27 12.33
CA GLU A 11 2.83 14.54 13.77
C GLU A 11 2.14 15.87 14.13
N LYS A 12 2.10 16.82 13.19
CA LYS A 12 1.45 18.13 13.34
C LYS A 12 -0.01 18.11 12.87
N GLY A 13 -0.54 16.95 12.48
CA GLY A 13 -1.89 16.78 11.96
C GLY A 13 -2.10 17.34 10.55
N GLN A 14 -1.02 17.62 9.82
CA GLN A 14 -1.06 18.14 8.45
C GLN A 14 -1.04 16.99 7.45
N ASP A 15 -1.81 17.11 6.37
CA ASP A 15 -1.80 16.13 5.30
C ASP A 15 -0.51 16.24 4.48
N VAL A 16 0.18 15.12 4.32
CA VAL A 16 1.41 14.97 3.55
C VAL A 16 1.19 13.93 2.48
N GLN A 17 1.47 14.28 1.23
CA GLN A 17 1.40 13.33 0.12
C GLN A 17 2.70 12.52 0.05
N LYS A 18 2.58 11.21 0.24
CA LYS A 18 3.61 10.23 -0.06
C LYS A 18 3.38 9.70 -1.48
N THR A 19 4.46 9.45 -2.21
CA THR A 19 4.40 8.91 -3.56
C THR A 19 5.21 7.63 -3.60
N SER A 20 4.63 6.56 -4.14
CA SER A 20 5.33 5.29 -4.22
C SER A 20 6.54 5.37 -5.17
N LYS A 21 7.48 4.45 -5.00
CA LYS A 21 8.40 4.06 -6.06
C LYS A 21 7.59 3.58 -7.28
N GLU A 22 8.29 3.44 -8.39
CA GLU A 22 7.70 2.90 -9.60
C GLU A 22 7.28 1.43 -9.39
N ILE A 23 6.02 1.12 -9.65
CA ILE A 23 5.49 -0.25 -9.50
C ILE A 23 5.94 -1.09 -10.69
N THR A 24 6.58 -2.22 -10.38
CA THR A 24 7.14 -3.15 -11.36
C THR A 24 6.59 -4.56 -11.19
N THR A 25 6.91 -5.45 -12.14
CA THR A 25 6.55 -6.88 -12.03
C THR A 25 7.20 -7.55 -10.79
N LYS A 26 8.29 -7.01 -10.25
CA LYS A 26 8.87 -7.49 -8.99
C LYS A 26 7.89 -7.28 -7.83
N ASP A 27 7.24 -6.12 -7.77
CA ASP A 27 6.28 -5.81 -6.71
C ASP A 27 5.02 -6.70 -6.83
N TYR A 28 4.65 -7.13 -8.05
CA TYR A 28 3.60 -8.14 -8.24
C TYR A 28 4.00 -9.50 -7.68
N ARG A 29 5.26 -9.93 -7.90
CA ARG A 29 5.78 -11.15 -7.27
C ARG A 29 5.74 -11.06 -5.74
N ASP A 30 6.14 -9.91 -5.18
CA ASP A 30 6.14 -9.70 -3.73
C ASP A 30 4.71 -9.68 -3.16
N TYR A 31 3.74 -9.13 -3.91
CA TYR A 31 2.32 -9.25 -3.60
C TYR A 31 1.81 -10.70 -3.64
N LEU A 32 2.24 -11.53 -4.59
CA LEU A 32 1.84 -12.95 -4.61
C LEU A 32 2.33 -13.71 -3.37
N ILE A 33 3.54 -13.40 -2.90
CA ILE A 33 4.10 -13.95 -1.66
C ILE A 33 3.28 -13.47 -0.45
N LEU A 34 2.93 -12.19 -0.40
CA LEU A 34 2.01 -11.65 0.61
C LEU A 34 0.69 -12.41 0.61
N ASN A 35 0.05 -12.56 -0.56
CA ASN A 35 -1.26 -13.19 -0.67
C ASN A 35 -1.26 -14.67 -0.24
N GLU A 36 -0.18 -15.39 -0.52
CA GLU A 36 0.04 -16.75 0.00
C GLU A 36 0.15 -16.75 1.53
N ALA A 37 0.89 -15.81 2.11
CA ALA A 37 1.00 -15.66 3.56
C ALA A 37 -0.34 -15.30 4.21
N LEU A 38 -1.14 -14.43 3.59
CA LEU A 38 -2.48 -14.05 4.09
C LEU A 38 -3.48 -15.20 4.07
N SER A 39 -3.25 -16.20 3.21
CA SER A 39 -4.06 -17.43 3.12
C SER A 39 -3.64 -18.51 4.13
N SER A 40 -2.57 -18.26 4.89
CA SER A 40 -2.08 -19.16 5.94
C SER A 40 -2.83 -18.95 7.26
N ASP A 41 -2.59 -19.84 8.23
CA ASP A 41 -3.15 -19.78 9.60
C ASP A 41 -2.42 -18.71 10.45
N LEU A 42 -2.51 -17.46 10.01
CA LEU A 42 -2.04 -16.29 10.73
C LEU A 42 -3.20 -15.60 11.44
N SER A 43 -2.91 -14.97 12.58
CA SER A 43 -3.87 -14.09 13.24
C SER A 43 -4.19 -12.88 12.37
N GLU A 44 -5.34 -12.25 12.62
CA GLU A 44 -5.74 -11.04 11.90
C GLU A 44 -4.76 -9.87 12.11
N VAL A 45 -4.07 -9.84 13.26
CA VAL A 45 -3.01 -8.85 13.54
C VAL A 45 -1.80 -9.11 12.65
N GLU A 46 -1.33 -10.35 12.55
CA GLU A 46 -0.19 -10.71 11.69
C GLU A 46 -0.50 -10.48 10.20
N LYS A 47 -1.75 -10.68 9.78
CA LYS A 47 -2.19 -10.37 8.42
C LYS A 47 -2.14 -8.86 8.17
N LEU A 48 -2.65 -8.06 9.10
CA LEU A 48 -2.60 -6.60 9.03
C LEU A 48 -1.15 -6.12 8.94
N ASP A 49 -0.27 -6.58 9.83
CA ASP A 49 1.14 -6.18 9.85
C ASP A 49 1.81 -6.46 8.49
N LYS A 50 1.58 -7.63 7.90
CA LYS A 50 2.10 -7.96 6.56
C LYS A 50 1.56 -7.07 5.45
N GLN A 51 0.28 -6.69 5.51
CA GLN A 51 -0.29 -5.75 4.54
C GLN A 51 0.34 -4.36 4.67
N LEU A 52 0.54 -3.87 5.89
CA LEU A 52 1.16 -2.58 6.16
C LEU A 52 2.64 -2.56 5.77
N GLU A 53 3.38 -3.64 6.07
CA GLU A 53 4.76 -3.83 5.62
C GLU A 53 4.88 -3.77 4.10
N PHE A 54 3.96 -4.43 3.38
CA PHE A 54 3.93 -4.38 1.93
C PHE A 54 3.68 -2.97 1.41
N ILE A 55 2.68 -2.26 1.94
CA ILE A 55 2.40 -0.87 1.56
C ILE A 55 3.65 -0.02 1.81
N ALA A 56 4.20 -0.03 3.02
CA ALA A 56 5.39 0.73 3.39
C ALA A 56 6.58 0.45 2.46
N SER A 57 6.80 -0.80 2.05
CA SER A 57 7.88 -1.20 1.14
C SER A 57 7.83 -0.55 -0.27
N LEU A 58 6.69 0.04 -0.62
CA LEU A 58 6.49 0.75 -1.88
C LEU A 58 6.78 2.26 -1.78
N PHE A 59 6.99 2.81 -0.58
CA PHE A 59 7.24 4.23 -0.37
C PHE A 59 8.61 4.41 0.33
N GLU A 60 9.46 5.29 -0.20
CA GLU A 60 10.82 5.47 0.34
C GLU A 60 10.83 6.08 1.75
N ASP A 61 9.83 6.92 2.05
CA ASP A 61 9.73 7.67 3.30
C ASP A 61 8.42 7.35 4.05
N LEU A 62 8.04 6.07 4.17
CA LEU A 62 6.84 5.68 4.91
C LEU A 62 7.11 4.46 5.77
N GLU A 63 6.91 4.61 7.08
CA GLU A 63 7.05 3.51 8.03
C GLU A 63 5.69 2.92 8.43
N VAL A 64 5.67 1.65 8.84
CA VAL A 64 4.46 0.96 9.33
C VAL A 64 3.86 1.66 10.55
N GLU A 65 4.70 2.19 11.44
CA GLU A 65 4.25 2.95 12.61
C GLU A 65 3.49 4.22 12.21
N GLU A 66 3.92 4.90 11.14
CA GLU A 66 3.20 6.07 10.62
C GLU A 66 1.83 5.67 10.10
N LEU A 67 1.72 4.56 9.36
CA LEU A 67 0.45 4.01 8.90
C LEU A 67 -0.48 3.72 10.09
N LEU A 68 0.00 3.00 11.11
CA LEU A 68 -0.79 2.66 12.30
C LEU A 68 -1.28 3.90 13.08
N LYS A 69 -0.45 4.95 13.15
CA LYS A 69 -0.70 6.11 14.00
C LYS A 69 -1.51 7.21 13.31
N TYR A 70 -1.35 7.38 12.00
CA TYR A 70 -1.82 8.56 11.28
C TYR A 70 -2.79 8.27 10.13
N THR A 71 -3.24 7.03 9.99
CA THR A 71 -4.22 6.62 8.98
C THR A 71 -5.32 5.80 9.63
N ASP A 72 -6.52 5.81 9.04
CA ASP A 72 -7.55 4.86 9.40
C ASP A 72 -7.58 3.66 8.44
N MET A 73 -8.30 2.61 8.82
CA MET A 73 -8.36 1.41 7.99
C MET A 73 -9.00 1.65 6.62
N ALA A 74 -9.89 2.64 6.47
CA ALA A 74 -10.49 2.94 5.17
C ALA A 74 -9.45 3.52 4.21
N ASP A 75 -8.58 4.40 4.69
CA ASP A 75 -7.45 4.94 3.92
C ASP A 75 -6.44 3.82 3.55
N ILE A 76 -6.16 2.90 4.48
CA ILE A 76 -5.32 1.73 4.21
C ILE A 76 -5.92 0.85 3.10
N PHE A 77 -7.23 0.57 3.15
CA PHE A 77 -7.89 -0.21 2.11
C PHE A 77 -7.90 0.51 0.76
N ALA A 78 -8.10 1.82 0.75
CA ALA A 78 -8.09 2.63 -0.47
C ALA A 78 -6.72 2.57 -1.16
N VAL A 79 -5.63 2.81 -0.42
CA VAL A 79 -4.28 2.76 -1.00
C VAL A 79 -3.91 1.34 -1.43
N PHE A 80 -4.28 0.32 -0.67
CA PHE A 80 -4.02 -1.07 -1.04
C PHE A 80 -4.76 -1.46 -2.33
N THR A 81 -6.00 -1.01 -2.50
CA THR A 81 -6.79 -1.25 -3.71
C THR A 81 -6.17 -0.57 -4.93
N ASP A 82 -5.69 0.67 -4.77
CA ASP A 82 -5.01 1.41 -5.84
C ASP A 82 -3.71 0.70 -6.27
N ILE A 83 -2.88 0.30 -5.28
CA ILE A 83 -1.70 -0.53 -5.52
C ILE A 83 -2.07 -1.81 -6.28
N TYR A 84 -3.09 -2.53 -5.81
CA TYR A 84 -3.54 -3.78 -6.44
C TYR A 84 -3.93 -3.58 -7.90
N SER A 85 -4.68 -2.53 -8.23
CA SER A 85 -5.09 -2.21 -9.60
C SER A 85 -3.89 -2.07 -10.54
N HIS A 86 -2.82 -1.43 -10.07
CA HIS A 86 -1.57 -1.27 -10.80
C HIS A 86 -0.77 -2.56 -10.92
N LEU A 87 -0.83 -3.44 -9.93
CA LEU A 87 -0.14 -4.72 -9.94
C LEU A 87 -0.77 -5.71 -10.93
N VAL A 88 -2.10 -5.81 -10.97
CA VAL A 88 -2.81 -6.77 -11.84
C VAL A 88 -3.13 -6.22 -13.23
N GLY A 89 -2.82 -4.94 -13.48
CA GLY A 89 -3.08 -4.27 -14.74
C GLY A 89 -4.55 -3.86 -14.93
N ASP A 90 -5.34 -3.85 -13.86
CA ASP A 90 -6.74 -3.40 -13.83
C ASP A 90 -6.84 -1.90 -13.52
N VAL A 91 -5.96 -1.11 -14.16
CA VAL A 91 -5.98 0.35 -14.04
C VAL A 91 -6.94 0.87 -15.09
N ASP A 92 -8.00 1.61 -14.71
CA ASP A 92 -8.90 2.21 -15.69
C ASP A 92 -8.08 3.10 -16.64
N PRO A 93 -8.02 2.79 -17.95
CA PRO A 93 -7.26 3.59 -18.90
C PRO A 93 -7.76 5.04 -19.02
N LYS A 94 -8.93 5.39 -18.46
CA LYS A 94 -9.48 6.75 -18.44
C LYS A 94 -8.84 7.66 -17.39
N GLU A 95 -8.19 7.14 -16.35
CA GLU A 95 -7.46 7.95 -15.37
C GLU A 95 -6.06 8.37 -15.87
N LYS A 96 -5.64 7.90 -17.05
CA LYS A 96 -4.39 8.34 -17.71
C LYS A 96 -4.52 9.67 -18.48
N LYS A 97 -5.52 10.50 -18.18
CA LYS A 97 -5.76 11.78 -18.88
C LYS A 97 -5.42 12.99 -18.04
#